data_AF-V3ZYK8-F1
#
_entry.id   AF-V3ZYK8-F1
#
_cell.length_a   1.000
_cell.length_b   1.000
_cell.length_c   1.000
_cell.angle_alpha   90.00
_cell.angle_beta   90.00
_cell.angle_gamma   90.00
#
_symmetry.space_group_name_H-M   'P 1'
#
loop_
_entity.id
_entity.type
_entity.pdbx_description
1 polymer ?
#
loop_
_entity_poly.entity_id
_entity_poly.type
_entity_poly.pdbx_seq_one_letter_code
_entity_poly.pdbx_strand_id
1 'polypeptide(L)'
;MLFVVVLLAAIASTQAIVCAPFLCNGATFDATQCKGGVIKDGGFCRCTDACAKVEGEMCQLERAIFGGVPLGDCDNGLKCTSGSDGHNPFGRGVCAKDVTKRSVGSSRTECEQKRISAMISMAIWQGKWTPRCDTDGNFFPHQCDNTGSCFCVEKISGKILTTKSRDNVPC
;
A
#
# COMPACT_ATOMS: atom_id res chain seq x y z
N MET A 1 51.49 22.32 -15.57
CA MET A 1 51.15 22.35 -14.13
C MET A 1 49.64 22.46 -13.88
N LEU A 2 48.90 23.31 -14.61
CA LEU A 2 47.43 23.43 -14.48
C LEU A 2 46.66 22.12 -14.78
N PHE A 3 47.07 21.36 -15.81
CA PHE A 3 46.44 20.08 -16.18
C PHE A 3 46.61 18.97 -15.14
N VAL A 4 47.69 18.99 -14.36
CA VAL A 4 47.94 18.00 -13.29
C VAL A 4 47.02 18.26 -12.09
N VAL A 5 46.72 19.53 -11.81
CA VAL A 5 45.78 19.93 -10.75
C VAL A 5 44.35 19.53 -11.09
N VAL A 6 43.96 19.60 -12.37
CA VAL A 6 42.61 19.20 -12.84
C VAL A 6 42.42 17.68 -12.78
N LEU A 7 43.45 16.88 -13.09
CA LEU A 7 43.39 15.41 -12.99
C LEU A 7 43.31 14.92 -11.54
N LEU A 8 43.93 15.61 -10.58
CA LEU A 8 43.82 15.27 -9.16
C LEU A 8 42.47 15.66 -8.55
N ALA A 9 41.82 16.72 -9.06
CA ALA A 9 40.49 17.13 -8.62
C ALA A 9 39.36 16.20 -9.11
N ALA A 10 39.57 15.46 -10.21
CA ALA A 10 38.57 14.54 -10.77
C ALA A 10 38.44 13.20 -10.02
N ILE A 11 39.35 12.88 -9.10
CA ILE A 11 39.32 11.62 -8.31
C ILE A 11 38.53 11.80 -7.00
N ALA A 12 38.01 13.01 -6.72
CA ALA A 12 37.35 13.34 -5.47
C ALA A 12 35.82 13.16 -5.50
N SER A 13 35.28 12.03 -5.99
CA SER A 13 33.85 11.71 -5.75
C SER A 13 33.45 10.28 -6.11
N THR A 14 33.99 9.29 -5.40
CA THR A 14 33.34 7.98 -5.25
C THR A 14 33.45 7.49 -3.81
N GLN A 15 32.75 8.15 -2.89
CA GLN A 15 32.54 7.58 -1.55
C GLN A 15 31.39 6.58 -1.61
N ALA A 16 31.64 5.41 -2.21
CA ALA A 16 30.94 4.21 -1.81
C ALA A 16 31.67 3.70 -0.57
N ILE A 17 30.99 3.63 0.57
CA ILE A 17 31.54 2.95 1.75
C ILE A 17 31.65 1.48 1.38
N VAL A 18 32.87 1.03 1.08
CA VAL A 18 33.15 -0.38 0.84
C VAL A 18 33.21 -1.09 2.18
N CYS A 19 32.35 -2.09 2.36
CA CYS A 19 32.32 -2.92 3.55
C CYS A 19 33.50 -3.88 3.56
N ALA A 20 34.62 -3.43 4.14
CA ALA A 20 35.80 -4.25 4.31
C ALA A 20 35.69 -5.12 5.58
N PRO A 21 36.24 -6.34 5.58
CA PRO A 21 36.05 -7.32 6.66
C PRO A 21 36.60 -6.88 8.01
N PHE A 22 37.58 -5.97 8.04
CA PHE A 22 38.12 -5.41 9.28
C PHE A 22 37.11 -4.52 10.03
N LEU A 23 36.06 -4.01 9.36
CA LEU A 23 35.04 -3.16 9.99
C LEU A 23 34.11 -3.97 10.92
N CYS A 24 34.04 -5.28 10.75
CA CYS A 24 33.23 -6.15 11.61
C CYS A 24 33.98 -6.59 12.89
N ASN A 25 35.28 -6.31 13.00
CA ASN A 25 36.08 -6.77 14.14
C ASN A 25 35.71 -5.97 15.40
N GLY A 26 35.08 -6.63 16.37
CA GLY A 26 34.58 -6.00 17.59
C GLY A 26 33.13 -5.49 17.51
N ALA A 27 32.42 -5.78 16.41
CA ALA A 27 30.99 -5.49 16.34
C ALA A 27 30.21 -6.52 17.19
N THR A 28 29.63 -6.06 18.30
CA THR A 28 28.81 -6.88 19.19
C THR A 28 27.39 -6.35 19.19
N PHE A 29 26.40 -7.24 19.09
CA PHE A 29 24.99 -6.88 19.13
C PHE A 29 24.27 -7.66 20.22
N ASP A 30 23.46 -6.94 21.00
CA ASP A 30 22.63 -7.49 22.06
C ASP A 30 21.16 -7.38 21.67
N ALA A 31 20.58 -8.52 21.30
CA ALA A 31 19.18 -8.63 20.89
C ALA A 31 18.19 -8.30 22.01
N THR A 32 18.59 -8.36 23.29
CA THR A 32 17.69 -8.16 24.43
C THR A 32 17.20 -6.71 24.56
N GLN A 33 17.86 -5.77 23.89
CA GLN A 33 17.54 -4.34 23.94
C GLN A 33 16.56 -3.90 22.86
N CYS A 34 16.11 -4.80 21.99
CA CYS A 34 15.18 -4.47 20.92
C CYS A 34 13.76 -4.30 21.43
N LYS A 35 13.12 -3.20 21.03
CA LYS A 35 11.68 -2.95 21.28
C LYS A 35 10.77 -3.82 20.41
N GLY A 36 11.26 -4.23 19.24
CA GLY A 36 10.57 -5.11 18.29
C GLY A 36 11.41 -6.34 17.99
N GLY A 37 11.18 -6.95 16.83
CA GLY A 37 11.93 -8.08 16.32
C GLY A 37 13.41 -7.79 16.06
N VAL A 38 14.15 -8.84 15.73
CA VAL A 38 15.57 -8.79 15.38
C VAL A 38 15.72 -9.13 13.89
N ILE A 39 16.36 -8.23 13.15
CA ILE A 39 16.68 -8.42 11.74
C ILE A 39 18.07 -9.01 11.63
N LYS A 40 18.15 -10.20 11.02
CA LYS A 40 19.42 -10.88 10.73
C LYS A 40 20.25 -10.06 9.75
N ASP A 41 21.52 -9.83 10.08
CA ASP A 41 22.45 -9.04 9.27
C ASP A 41 21.96 -7.61 8.95
N GLY A 42 21.03 -7.04 9.75
CA GLY A 42 20.45 -5.71 9.50
C GLY A 42 21.36 -4.54 9.86
N GLY A 43 22.52 -4.80 10.47
CA GLY A 43 23.50 -3.80 10.85
C GLY A 43 24.30 -3.25 9.67
N PHE A 44 25.01 -2.15 9.90
CA PHE A 44 25.92 -1.55 8.92
C PHE A 44 26.94 -2.59 8.44
N CYS A 45 27.11 -2.71 7.12
CA CYS A 45 27.97 -3.72 6.49
C CYS A 45 27.64 -5.18 6.84
N ARG A 46 26.41 -5.48 7.29
CA ARG A 46 25.95 -6.84 7.63
C ARG A 46 26.83 -7.53 8.68
N CYS A 47 27.53 -6.76 9.51
CA CYS A 47 28.42 -7.30 10.54
C CYS A 47 27.67 -7.85 11.75
N THR A 48 26.47 -7.33 12.01
CA THR A 48 25.63 -7.70 13.15
C THR A 48 24.16 -7.70 12.79
N ASP A 49 23.35 -8.33 13.64
CA ASP A 49 21.90 -8.15 13.64
C ASP A 49 21.54 -6.70 14.01
N ALA A 50 20.30 -6.30 13.74
CA ALA A 50 19.75 -5.00 14.09
C ALA A 50 18.33 -5.12 14.66
N CYS A 51 17.91 -4.14 15.46
CA CYS A 51 16.54 -4.09 15.94
C CYS A 51 15.61 -3.63 14.82
N ALA A 52 14.50 -4.34 14.66
CA ALA A 52 13.44 -3.95 13.76
C ALA A 52 12.69 -2.72 14.29
N LYS A 53 12.28 -1.85 13.37
CA LYS A 53 11.56 -0.62 13.68
C LYS A 53 10.10 -0.91 13.99
N VAL A 54 9.61 -0.40 15.12
CA VAL A 54 8.22 -0.61 15.57
C VAL A 54 7.27 0.39 14.90
N GLU A 55 5.96 0.19 15.10
CA GLU A 55 4.93 1.04 14.51
C GLU A 55 5.12 2.53 14.89
N GLY A 56 5.12 3.41 13.89
CA GLY A 56 5.35 4.85 14.03
C GLY A 56 6.82 5.30 13.93
N GLU A 57 7.78 4.37 13.93
CA GLU A 57 9.20 4.74 13.77
C GLU A 57 9.56 5.05 12.32
N MET A 58 10.56 5.93 12.14
CA MET A 58 11.04 6.30 10.81
C MET A 58 11.83 5.15 10.16
N CYS A 59 11.59 4.96 8.87
CA CYS A 59 12.22 3.93 8.03
C CYS A 59 12.67 4.51 6.69
N GLN A 60 13.54 3.80 5.97
CA GLN A 60 13.99 4.17 4.63
C GLN A 60 13.07 3.56 3.57
N LEU A 61 12.53 4.39 2.67
CA LEU A 61 11.94 3.89 1.43
C LEU A 61 13.08 3.57 0.44
N GLU A 62 12.91 2.56 -0.40
CA GLU A 62 13.90 2.04 -1.35
C GLU A 62 14.50 3.08 -2.34
N ARG A 63 14.05 4.34 -2.32
CA ARG A 63 14.50 5.44 -3.21
C ARG A 63 15.33 6.53 -2.50
N ALA A 64 16.29 6.18 -1.66
CA ALA A 64 17.34 7.14 -1.30
C ALA A 64 18.45 7.15 -2.36
N ILE A 65 18.44 8.16 -3.22
CA ILE A 65 19.42 8.37 -4.30
C ILE A 65 20.74 9.00 -3.76
N PHE A 66 20.74 9.49 -2.52
CA PHE A 66 21.91 10.09 -1.89
C PHE A 66 22.38 9.21 -0.73
N GLY A 67 23.67 8.87 -0.70
CA GLY A 67 24.34 7.93 0.22
C GLY A 67 24.23 8.26 1.71
N GLY A 68 23.00 8.26 2.23
CA GLY A 68 22.69 8.30 3.65
C GLY A 68 22.83 6.92 4.29
N VAL A 69 23.08 6.92 5.60
CA VAL A 69 23.05 5.71 6.41
C VAL A 69 21.65 5.08 6.28
N PRO A 70 21.52 3.76 6.03
CA PRO A 70 20.22 3.11 5.93
C PRO A 70 19.43 3.31 7.23
N LEU A 71 18.28 3.99 7.16
CA LEU A 71 17.30 3.99 8.25
C LEU A 71 16.64 2.62 8.26
N GLY A 72 17.11 1.73 9.14
CA GLY A 72 16.80 0.29 9.17
C GLY A 72 15.33 -0.14 9.03
N ASP A 73 15.13 -1.43 8.80
CA ASP A 73 13.85 -1.98 8.35
C ASP A 73 12.78 -2.09 9.45
N CYS A 74 11.52 -2.13 9.02
CA CYS A 74 10.37 -2.30 9.88
C CYS A 74 10.21 -3.74 10.39
N ASP A 75 9.58 -3.88 11.56
CA ASP A 75 9.25 -5.16 12.17
C ASP A 75 8.20 -5.96 11.38
N ASN A 76 8.08 -7.24 11.70
CA ASN A 76 7.19 -8.18 11.02
C ASN A 76 5.75 -7.66 10.96
N GLY A 77 5.20 -7.58 9.75
CA GLY A 77 3.83 -7.10 9.51
C GLY A 77 3.71 -5.57 9.36
N LEU A 78 4.80 -4.83 9.46
CA LEU A 78 4.87 -3.41 9.17
C LEU A 78 5.54 -3.19 7.80
N LYS A 79 5.12 -2.13 7.12
CA LYS A 79 5.78 -1.64 5.91
C LYS A 79 6.20 -0.21 6.09
N CYS A 80 7.32 0.15 5.44
CA CYS A 80 7.72 1.53 5.35
C CYS A 80 6.80 2.27 4.38
N THR A 81 5.93 3.12 4.92
CA THR A 81 4.99 3.92 4.13
C THR A 81 5.38 5.39 4.18
N SER A 82 5.31 6.11 3.05
CA SER A 82 5.32 7.57 3.08
C SER A 82 4.12 8.02 3.92
N GLY A 83 4.34 8.86 4.93
CA GLY A 83 3.25 9.53 5.62
C GLY A 83 2.31 10.19 4.61
N SER A 84 1.03 10.31 4.95
CA SER A 84 -0.08 10.72 4.07
C SER A 84 0.12 12.04 3.29
N ASP A 85 1.15 12.82 3.60
CA ASP A 85 1.55 14.02 2.87
C ASP A 85 2.62 13.67 1.83
N GLY A 86 2.16 13.20 0.66
CA GLY A 86 2.92 12.59 -0.44
C GLY A 86 4.05 13.38 -1.11
N HIS A 87 4.84 14.18 -0.38
CA HIS A 87 6.11 14.72 -0.83
C HIS A 87 7.18 14.57 0.25
N ASN A 88 7.84 13.41 0.32
CA ASN A 88 9.08 13.30 1.09
C ASN A 88 10.31 13.20 0.17
N PRO A 89 10.96 14.33 -0.17
CA PRO A 89 12.11 14.36 -1.07
C PRO A 89 13.34 13.60 -0.53
N PHE A 90 13.32 13.18 0.74
CA PHE A 90 14.42 12.46 1.39
C PHE A 90 14.26 10.92 1.40
N GLY A 91 13.20 10.38 0.80
CA GLY A 91 12.98 8.94 0.74
C GLY A 91 12.81 8.29 2.12
N ARG A 92 12.30 9.02 3.11
CA ARG A 92 11.98 8.47 4.44
C ARG A 92 10.48 8.17 4.54
N GLY A 93 10.14 7.13 5.29
CA GLY A 93 8.76 6.79 5.63
C GLY A 93 8.61 6.57 7.12
N VAL A 94 7.45 6.07 7.51
CA VAL A 94 7.16 5.55 8.85
C VAL A 94 6.72 4.09 8.74
N CYS A 95 7.12 3.28 9.70
CA CYS A 95 6.66 1.90 9.82
C CYS A 95 5.19 1.91 10.24
N ALA A 96 4.32 1.54 9.33
CA ALA A 96 2.90 1.39 9.60
C ALA A 96 2.48 -0.03 9.28
N LYS A 97 1.44 -0.51 9.95
CA LYS A 97 0.73 -1.70 9.49
C LYS A 97 0.29 -1.45 8.06
N ASP A 98 0.41 -2.46 7.21
CA ASP A 98 0.09 -2.32 5.80
C ASP A 98 -1.43 -2.07 5.62
N VAL A 99 -1.86 -0.81 5.69
CA VAL A 99 -3.25 -0.39 5.43
C VAL A 99 -3.57 -0.48 3.93
N THR A 100 -2.58 -0.78 3.07
CA THR A 100 -2.85 -1.15 1.66
C THR A 100 -3.31 -2.59 1.54
N LYS A 101 -3.03 -3.43 2.56
CA LYS A 101 -3.97 -4.45 3.00
C LYS A 101 -4.92 -3.85 4.03
N ARG A 102 -5.78 -2.94 3.55
CA ARG A 102 -7.19 -3.01 3.95
C ARG A 102 -7.48 -4.49 3.79
N SER A 103 -7.74 -5.20 4.88
CA SER A 103 -8.20 -6.57 4.83
C SER A 103 -9.26 -6.63 3.74
N VAL A 104 -8.87 -7.12 2.57
CA VAL A 104 -9.76 -7.52 1.50
C VAL A 104 -10.36 -8.82 2.02
N GLY A 105 -11.16 -8.69 3.08
CA GLY A 105 -12.33 -9.50 3.34
C GLY A 105 -13.52 -8.94 2.56
N SER A 106 -13.28 -8.20 1.48
CA SER A 106 -14.28 -7.94 0.45
C SER A 106 -13.64 -8.32 -0.87
N SER A 107 -13.68 -9.62 -1.19
CA SER A 107 -13.95 -9.99 -2.57
C SER A 107 -15.16 -9.17 -2.97
N ARG A 108 -14.94 -8.08 -3.72
CA ARG A 108 -15.98 -7.11 -4.05
C ARG A 108 -17.21 -7.89 -4.47
N THR A 109 -18.30 -7.73 -3.75
CA THR A 109 -19.49 -8.57 -3.94
C THR A 109 -20.04 -8.36 -5.35
N GLU A 110 -20.86 -9.30 -5.84
CA GLU A 110 -21.41 -9.19 -7.19
C GLU A 110 -22.19 -7.87 -7.39
N CYS A 111 -22.93 -7.41 -6.38
CA CYS A 111 -23.63 -6.12 -6.43
C CYS A 111 -22.64 -4.94 -6.53
N GLU A 112 -21.62 -4.93 -5.67
CA GLU A 112 -20.65 -3.84 -5.64
C GLU A 112 -19.83 -3.74 -6.94
N GLN A 113 -19.50 -4.88 -7.56
CA GLN A 113 -18.83 -4.93 -8.86
C GLN A 113 -19.73 -4.35 -9.96
N LYS A 114 -20.99 -4.80 -10.04
CA LYS A 114 -21.96 -4.29 -11.03
C LYS A 114 -22.25 -2.80 -10.85
N ARG A 115 -22.28 -2.30 -9.60
CA ARG A 115 -22.45 -0.87 -9.31
C ARG A 115 -21.28 -0.04 -9.85
N ILE A 116 -20.05 -0.47 -9.63
CA ILE A 116 -18.88 0.26 -10.15
C ILE A 116 -18.80 0.19 -11.67
N SER A 117 -19.06 -0.97 -12.27
CA SER A 117 -19.01 -1.09 -13.73
C SER A 117 -20.06 -0.20 -14.40
N ALA A 118 -21.26 -0.07 -13.80
CA ALA A 118 -22.28 0.88 -14.24
C ALA A 118 -21.84 2.35 -14.11
N MET A 119 -21.12 2.69 -13.03
CA MET A 119 -20.62 4.06 -12.81
C MET A 119 -19.47 4.43 -13.76
N ILE A 120 -18.51 3.54 -13.99
CA ILE A 120 -17.32 3.82 -14.82
C ILE A 120 -17.68 3.89 -16.31
N SER A 121 -18.62 3.06 -16.77
CA SER A 121 -18.97 2.97 -18.19
C SER A 121 -19.77 4.16 -18.72
N MET A 122 -19.99 5.23 -17.93
CA MET A 122 -20.94 6.32 -18.23
C MET A 122 -22.34 5.79 -18.61
N ALA A 123 -22.65 4.53 -18.30
CA ALA A 123 -23.88 3.85 -18.68
C ALA A 123 -25.12 4.38 -17.95
N ILE A 124 -24.90 5.17 -16.89
CA ILE A 124 -25.94 5.93 -16.19
C ILE A 124 -26.81 6.71 -17.20
N TRP A 125 -26.21 7.26 -18.26
CA TRP A 125 -26.89 8.05 -19.29
C TRP A 125 -27.63 7.22 -20.35
N GLN A 126 -27.45 5.91 -20.38
CA GLN A 126 -28.11 5.01 -21.35
C GLN A 126 -29.35 4.31 -20.76
N GLY A 127 -29.88 4.79 -19.62
CA GLY A 127 -31.02 4.13 -18.96
C GLY A 127 -30.66 2.77 -18.34
N LYS A 128 -29.36 2.45 -18.19
CA LYS A 128 -28.91 1.17 -17.63
C LYS A 128 -29.13 1.12 -16.12
N TRP A 129 -29.48 -0.07 -15.64
CA TRP A 129 -29.68 -0.35 -14.22
C TRP A 129 -28.36 -0.21 -13.45
N THR A 130 -28.36 0.64 -12.43
CA THR A 130 -27.26 0.74 -11.45
C THR A 130 -27.75 0.10 -10.14
N PRO A 131 -27.19 -1.05 -9.73
CA PRO A 131 -27.72 -1.79 -8.59
C PRO A 131 -27.48 -1.06 -7.27
N ARG A 132 -28.48 -1.12 -6.40
CA ARG A 132 -28.40 -0.68 -5.00
C ARG A 132 -27.97 -1.85 -4.14
N CYS A 133 -26.88 -1.67 -3.39
CA CYS A 133 -26.33 -2.69 -2.51
C CYS A 133 -26.56 -2.31 -1.04
N ASP A 134 -26.77 -3.31 -0.17
CA ASP A 134 -26.83 -3.14 1.29
C ASP A 134 -25.44 -3.02 1.93
N THR A 135 -25.38 -2.91 3.26
CA THR A 135 -24.13 -2.77 4.02
C THR A 135 -23.23 -4.00 3.93
N ASP A 136 -23.81 -5.16 3.63
CA ASP A 136 -23.09 -6.43 3.46
C ASP A 136 -22.65 -6.63 2.00
N GLY A 137 -22.99 -5.70 1.11
CA GLY A 137 -22.71 -5.78 -0.31
C GLY A 137 -23.67 -6.67 -1.10
N ASN A 138 -24.79 -7.11 -0.54
CA ASN A 138 -25.82 -7.86 -1.26
C ASN A 138 -26.75 -6.91 -2.03
N PHE A 139 -27.52 -7.43 -2.99
CA PHE A 139 -28.54 -6.65 -3.68
C PHE A 139 -29.73 -6.35 -2.76
N PHE A 140 -30.18 -5.10 -2.74
CA PHE A 140 -31.52 -4.81 -2.21
C PHE A 140 -32.57 -5.54 -3.06
N PRO A 141 -33.57 -6.21 -2.45
CA PRO A 141 -34.60 -6.92 -3.20
C PRO A 141 -35.33 -6.01 -4.19
N HIS A 142 -35.69 -4.80 -3.77
CA HIS A 142 -36.32 -3.80 -4.63
C HIS A 142 -35.28 -2.94 -5.35
N GLN A 143 -35.26 -3.02 -6.68
CA GLN A 143 -34.34 -2.30 -7.55
C GLN A 143 -35.11 -1.44 -8.56
N CYS A 144 -34.54 -0.30 -8.94
CA CYS A 144 -35.09 0.53 -10.02
C CYS A 144 -33.97 0.90 -11.00
N ASP A 145 -34.31 0.96 -12.28
CA ASP A 145 -33.41 1.48 -13.31
C ASP A 145 -33.60 2.98 -13.55
N ASN A 146 -32.70 3.56 -14.33
CA ASN A 146 -32.72 5.00 -14.65
C ASN A 146 -33.88 5.38 -15.59
N THR A 147 -34.65 4.41 -16.11
CA THR A 147 -35.87 4.69 -16.90
C THR A 147 -37.11 4.87 -16.03
N GLY A 148 -36.96 4.71 -14.71
CA GLY A 148 -38.05 4.76 -13.73
C GLY A 148 -38.80 3.43 -13.59
N SER A 149 -38.28 2.34 -14.13
CA SER A 149 -38.90 1.01 -13.99
C SER A 149 -38.27 0.25 -12.83
N CYS A 150 -39.10 -0.25 -11.91
CA CYS A 150 -38.71 -1.02 -10.74
C CYS A 150 -39.02 -2.52 -10.92
N PHE A 151 -38.28 -3.36 -10.21
CA PHE A 151 -38.35 -4.82 -10.27
C PHE A 151 -37.70 -5.45 -9.03
N CYS A 152 -38.03 -6.71 -8.76
CA CYS A 152 -37.42 -7.48 -7.68
C CYS A 152 -36.23 -8.28 -8.18
N VAL A 153 -35.19 -8.39 -7.35
CA VAL A 153 -34.01 -9.22 -7.58
C VAL A 153 -33.74 -10.15 -6.40
N GLU A 154 -33.08 -11.26 -6.68
CA GLU A 154 -32.54 -12.13 -5.64
C GLU A 154 -31.37 -11.44 -4.90
N LYS A 155 -31.37 -11.54 -3.56
CA LYS A 155 -30.43 -10.82 -2.68
C LYS A 155 -28.95 -11.11 -3.01
N ILE A 156 -28.60 -12.34 -3.36
CA ILE A 156 -27.20 -12.75 -3.54
C ILE A 156 -26.74 -12.57 -5.00
N SER A 157 -27.46 -13.14 -5.97
CA SER A 157 -27.04 -13.13 -7.39
C SER A 157 -27.47 -11.87 -8.16
N GLY A 158 -28.48 -11.15 -7.66
CA GLY A 158 -29.12 -10.06 -8.40
C GLY A 158 -29.93 -10.54 -9.61
N LYS A 159 -30.30 -11.82 -9.68
CA LYS A 159 -31.21 -12.35 -10.70
C LYS A 159 -32.57 -11.68 -10.59
N ILE A 160 -33.06 -11.14 -11.71
CA ILE A 160 -34.37 -10.50 -11.79
C ILE A 160 -35.46 -11.58 -11.61
N LEU A 161 -36.35 -11.36 -10.65
CA LEU A 161 -37.45 -12.26 -10.31
C LEU A 161 -38.77 -11.83 -10.97
N THR A 162 -38.94 -10.52 -11.22
CA THR A 162 -40.18 -9.95 -11.76
C THR A 162 -39.94 -9.20 -13.06
N THR A 163 -41.01 -8.94 -13.81
CA THR A 163 -40.95 -8.00 -14.93
C THR A 163 -40.73 -6.58 -14.41
N LYS A 164 -40.11 -5.74 -15.24
CA LYS A 164 -39.93 -4.32 -14.96
C LYS A 164 -41.27 -3.60 -15.10
N SER A 165 -41.66 -2.84 -14.09
CA SER A 165 -42.87 -2.01 -14.11
C SER A 165 -42.58 -0.60 -13.62
N ARG A 166 -43.35 0.37 -14.08
CA ARG A 166 -43.35 1.74 -13.52
C ARG A 166 -44.28 1.88 -12.31
N ASP A 167 -45.15 0.89 -12.11
CA ASP A 167 -46.05 0.83 -10.96
C ASP A 167 -45.35 0.22 -9.73
N ASN A 168 -46.04 0.23 -8.59
CA ASN A 168 -45.52 -0.35 -7.35
C ASN A 168 -45.31 -1.87 -7.49
N VAL A 169 -44.07 -2.33 -7.37
CA VAL A 169 -43.70 -3.75 -7.42
C VAL A 169 -43.44 -4.25 -6.00
N PRO A 170 -44.28 -5.16 -5.45
CA PRO A 170 -44.06 -5.70 -4.11
C PRO A 170 -42.90 -6.71 -4.11
N CYS A 171 -41.83 -6.32 -3.42
CA CYS A 171 -40.68 -7.13 -3.01
C CYS A 171 -40.61 -7.13 -1.47
#